data_AF-A0AAW0YBB7-F1
#
_entry.id   AF-A0AAW0YBB7-F1
#
_cell.length_a   1.000
_cell.length_b   1.000
_cell.length_c   1.000
_cell.angle_alpha   90.00
_cell.angle_beta   90.00
_cell.angle_gamma   90.00
#
_symmetry.space_group_name_H-M   'P 1'
#
loop_
_entity.id
_entity.type
_entity.pdbx_description
1 polymer ?
#
loop_
_entity_poly.entity_id
_entity_poly.type
_entity_poly.pdbx_seq_one_letter_code
_entity_poly.pdbx_strand_id
1 'polypeptide(L)'
;MVNYGQPGRAITVETEHRGDTTRSSLLVLNASSWDSGQYACKPSNAERVSIKVHVLRSETPAAMQTTTSASPRLCTTYLLIFCLLLSLLTPVSSSSSCRRSQR
;
A
#
# COMPACT_ATOMS: atom_id res chain seq x y z
N MET A 1 -22.66 9.32 11.21
CA MET A 1 -23.05 8.81 12.54
C MET A 1 -23.93 7.59 12.30
N VAL A 2 -23.50 6.41 12.75
CA VAL A 2 -24.25 5.15 12.56
C VAL A 2 -25.38 5.11 13.58
N ASN A 3 -26.62 4.96 13.12
CA ASN A 3 -27.81 4.91 13.97
C ASN A 3 -28.22 3.44 14.19
N TYR A 4 -28.10 2.98 15.43
CA TYR A 4 -28.33 1.60 15.85
C TYR A 4 -29.80 1.13 15.74
N GLY A 5 -30.75 2.05 15.62
CA GLY A 5 -32.19 1.75 15.70
C GLY A 5 -32.97 1.91 14.39
N GLN A 6 -32.31 1.94 13.23
CA GLN A 6 -33.02 2.13 11.96
C GLN A 6 -33.70 0.82 11.51
N PRO A 7 -35.03 0.80 11.29
CA PRO A 7 -35.70 -0.37 10.76
C PRO A 7 -35.16 -0.72 9.37
N GLY A 8 -34.80 -1.99 9.16
CA GLY A 8 -34.26 -2.51 7.90
C GLY A 8 -32.73 -2.62 7.83
N ARG A 9 -32.00 -2.10 8.81
CA ARG A 9 -30.55 -2.28 8.93
C ARG A 9 -30.24 -3.19 10.11
N ALA A 10 -29.60 -4.32 9.86
CA ALA A 10 -29.27 -5.28 10.92
C ALA A 10 -27.99 -4.87 11.66
N ILE A 11 -28.14 -3.85 12.53
CA ILE A 11 -27.14 -3.48 13.53
C ILE A 11 -27.66 -3.94 14.89
N THR A 12 -26.81 -4.63 15.65
CA THR A 12 -27.13 -5.05 17.02
C THR A 12 -26.03 -4.61 17.96
N VAL A 13 -26.42 -4.19 19.17
CA VAL A 13 -25.48 -3.92 20.26
C VAL A 13 -25.73 -4.94 21.34
N GLU A 14 -24.71 -5.73 21.65
CA GLU A 14 -24.72 -6.67 22.76
C GLU A 14 -23.92 -6.08 23.91
N THR A 15 -24.46 -6.12 25.13
CA THR A 15 -23.74 -5.67 26.31
C THR A 15 -23.61 -6.84 27.27
N GLU A 16 -22.37 -7.18 27.58
CA GLU A 16 -21.98 -8.30 28.43
C GLU A 16 -21.40 -7.75 29.74
N HIS A 17 -21.96 -8.16 30.87
CA HIS A 17 -21.44 -7.84 32.20
C HIS A 17 -20.68 -9.05 32.75
N ARG A 18 -19.37 -8.88 32.99
CA ARG A 18 -18.50 -9.88 33.62
C ARG A 18 -17.90 -9.29 34.89
N GLY A 19 -18.57 -9.51 36.02
CA GLY A 19 -18.16 -8.94 37.31
C GLY A 19 -18.04 -7.42 37.21
N ASP A 20 -16.84 -6.91 37.45
CA ASP A 20 -16.54 -5.47 37.39
C ASP A 20 -16.28 -4.94 35.96
N THR A 21 -16.21 -5.82 34.96
CA THR A 21 -15.97 -5.43 33.56
C THR A 21 -17.28 -5.46 32.78
N THR A 22 -17.56 -4.37 32.05
CA THR A 22 -18.67 -4.31 31.09
C THR A 22 -18.11 -4.21 29.69
N ARG A 23 -18.53 -5.10 28.79
CA ARG A 23 -18.10 -5.10 27.39
C ARG A 23 -19.31 -4.89 26.48
N SER A 24 -19.25 -3.89 25.62
CA SER A 24 -20.26 -3.65 24.59
C SER A 24 -19.71 -4.03 23.21
N SER A 25 -20.43 -4.89 22.50
CA SER A 25 -20.08 -5.40 21.18
C SER A 25 -21.08 -4.88 20.14
N LEU A 26 -20.57 -4.18 19.13
CA LEU A 26 -21.35 -3.70 18.00
C LEU A 26 -21.25 -4.68 16.83
N LEU A 27 -22.39 -5.20 16.40
CA LEU A 27 -22.50 -6.11 15.26
C LEU A 27 -23.17 -5.38 14.10
N VAL A 28 -22.49 -5.32 12.94
CA VAL A 28 -23.02 -4.74 11.70
C VAL A 28 -23.06 -5.86 10.65
N LEU A 29 -24.27 -6.34 10.32
CA LEU A 29 -24.43 -7.37 9.31
C LEU A 29 -24.39 -6.77 7.90
N ASN A 30 -23.86 -7.52 6.93
CA ASN A 30 -23.74 -7.12 5.52
C ASN A 30 -23.07 -5.75 5.32
N ALA A 31 -21.94 -5.53 5.99
CA ALA A 31 -21.21 -4.26 5.93
C ALA A 31 -20.81 -3.88 4.49
N SER A 32 -21.04 -2.62 4.14
CA SER A 32 -20.68 -2.02 2.86
C SER A 32 -19.66 -0.89 3.05
N SER A 33 -19.06 -0.39 1.97
CA SER A 33 -18.13 0.74 2.03
C SER A 33 -18.73 1.98 2.70
N TRP A 34 -20.06 2.17 2.60
CA TRP A 34 -20.83 3.22 3.27
C TRP A 34 -20.85 3.13 4.80
N ASP A 35 -20.52 1.96 5.36
CA ASP A 35 -20.38 1.78 6.81
C ASP A 35 -19.01 2.22 7.31
N SER A 36 -18.09 2.59 6.43
CA SER A 36 -16.81 3.19 6.83
C SER A 36 -17.03 4.51 7.55
N GLY A 37 -16.26 4.78 8.60
CA GLY A 37 -16.37 6.02 9.34
C GLY A 37 -15.80 5.95 10.74
N GLN A 38 -16.11 6.97 11.53
CA GLN A 38 -15.71 7.04 12.93
C GLN A 38 -16.78 6.40 13.82
N TYR A 39 -16.39 5.35 14.52
CA TYR A 39 -17.22 4.66 15.49
C TYR A 39 -16.79 5.12 16.89
N ALA A 40 -17.75 5.54 17.71
CA ALA A 40 -17.48 6.06 19.03
C ALA A 40 -18.22 5.24 20.09
N CYS A 41 -17.46 4.77 21.09
CA CYS A 41 -18.01 4.20 22.30
C CYS A 41 -18.21 5.33 23.33
N LYS A 42 -19.42 5.46 23.85
CA LYS A 42 -19.76 6.43 24.89
C LYS A 42 -20.44 5.71 26.06
N PRO A 43 -19.68 5.14 26.99
CA PRO A 43 -20.24 4.59 28.22
C PRO A 43 -20.83 5.70 29.10
N SER A 44 -21.73 5.35 30.03
CA SER A 44 -22.34 6.32 30.96
C SER A 44 -21.38 6.79 32.05
N ASN A 45 -20.35 5.99 32.35
CA ASN A 45 -19.46 6.15 33.50
C ASN A 45 -17.98 6.34 33.13
N ALA A 46 -17.65 6.57 31.86
CA ALA A 46 -16.27 6.79 31.41
C ALA A 46 -16.22 7.70 30.17
N GLU A 47 -15.01 8.13 29.80
CA GLU A 47 -14.77 9.05 28.69
C GLU A 47 -15.10 8.41 27.33
N ARG A 48 -15.49 9.23 26.35
CA ARG A 48 -15.78 8.76 25.00
C ARG A 48 -14.48 8.38 24.29
N VAL A 49 -14.46 7.21 23.67
CA VAL A 49 -13.35 6.77 22.81
C VAL A 49 -13.85 6.56 21.39
N SER A 50 -13.06 6.97 20.39
CA SER A 50 -13.41 6.80 18.98
C SER A 50 -12.34 6.05 18.21
N ILE A 51 -12.79 5.22 17.27
CA ILE A 51 -11.95 4.49 16.32
C ILE A 51 -12.41 4.78 14.89
N LYS A 52 -11.52 4.62 13.92
CA LYS A 52 -11.84 4.75 12.50
C LYS A 52 -11.90 3.36 11.87
N VAL A 53 -13.01 3.05 11.23
CA VAL A 53 -13.26 1.77 10.55
C VAL A 53 -13.32 2.01 9.05
N HIS A 54 -12.61 1.16 8.31
CA HIS A 54 -12.61 1.15 6.85
C HIS A 54 -13.11 -0.20 6.36
N VAL A 55 -14.24 -0.19 5.64
CA VAL A 55 -14.83 -1.37 5.01
C VAL A 55 -14.43 -1.36 3.54
N LEU A 56 -13.59 -2.31 3.16
CA LEU A 56 -13.14 -2.49 1.79
C LEU A 56 -14.01 -3.54 1.11
N ARG A 57 -14.46 -3.26 -0.11
CA ARG A 57 -14.96 -4.32 -0.99
C ARG A 57 -13.74 -5.15 -1.40
N SER A 58 -13.88 -6.46 -1.61
CA SER A 58 -12.76 -7.28 -2.08
C SER A 58 -12.33 -6.81 -3.47
N GLU A 59 -11.37 -5.91 -3.52
CA GLU A 59 -10.77 -5.46 -4.77
C GLU A 59 -9.71 -6.50 -5.13
N THR A 60 -9.61 -6.83 -6.41
CA THR A 60 -8.56 -7.70 -6.94
C THR A 60 -7.22 -7.28 -6.33
N PRO A 61 -6.48 -8.18 -5.67
CA PRO A 61 -5.22 -7.82 -5.06
C PRO A 61 -4.36 -7.16 -6.14
N ALA A 62 -3.93 -5.91 -5.89
CA ALA A 62 -3.04 -5.23 -6.80
C ALA A 62 -1.87 -6.15 -7.10
N ALA A 63 -1.55 -6.35 -8.38
CA ALA A 63 -0.43 -7.18 -8.77
C ALA A 63 0.82 -6.63 -8.09
N MET A 64 1.30 -7.33 -7.06
CA MET A 64 2.59 -7.04 -6.45
C MET A 64 3.61 -7.32 -7.54
N GLN A 65 4.08 -6.27 -8.22
CA GLN A 65 5.20 -6.36 -9.15
C GLN A 65 6.44 -6.68 -8.31
N THR A 66 6.69 -7.96 -8.08
CA THR A 66 8.02 -8.42 -7.75
C THR A 66 8.84 -8.20 -9.02
N THR A 67 9.77 -7.25 -8.98
CA THR A 67 10.77 -7.11 -10.04
C THR A 67 11.67 -8.32 -9.97
N THR A 68 11.22 -9.45 -10.50
CA THR A 68 12.14 -10.47 -10.98
C THR A 68 12.79 -9.86 -12.20
N SER A 69 13.91 -9.18 -11.96
CA SER A 69 14.79 -8.70 -13.01
C SER A 69 15.16 -9.89 -13.88
N ALA A 70 14.46 -10.06 -15.00
CA ALA A 70 14.90 -10.89 -16.10
C ALA A 70 16.18 -10.24 -16.61
N SER A 71 17.31 -10.63 -16.01
CA SER A 71 18.61 -10.05 -16.28
C SER A 71 18.92 -10.26 -17.76
N PRO A 72 19.05 -9.19 -18.57
CA PRO A 72 19.31 -9.31 -20.00
C PRO A 72 20.79 -9.57 -20.23
N ARG A 73 21.36 -10.58 -19.53
CA ARG A 73 22.80 -10.85 -19.53
C ARG A 73 23.34 -11.12 -20.93
N LEU A 74 22.53 -11.73 -21.79
CA LEU A 74 22.90 -12.00 -23.19
C LEU A 74 22.85 -10.73 -24.07
N CYS A 75 21.93 -9.80 -23.83
CA CYS A 75 21.89 -8.55 -24.59
C CYS A 75 23.05 -7.63 -24.19
N THR A 76 23.34 -7.51 -22.88
CA THR A 76 24.43 -6.64 -22.42
C THR A 76 25.79 -7.14 -22.89
N THR A 77 26.06 -8.45 -22.86
CA THR A 77 27.34 -8.99 -23.36
C THR A 77 27.50 -8.78 -24.87
N TYR A 78 26.45 -8.96 -25.66
CA TYR A 78 26.50 -8.74 -27.11
C TYR A 78 26.76 -7.27 -27.45
N LEU A 79 26.12 -6.34 -26.72
CA LEU A 79 26.33 -4.90 -26.89
C LEU A 79 27.78 -4.50 -26.55
N LEU A 80 28.35 -5.05 -25.47
CA LEU A 80 29.74 -4.78 -25.09
C LEU A 80 30.74 -5.32 -26.12
N ILE A 81 30.52 -6.53 -26.63
CA ILE A 81 31.38 -7.13 -27.67
C ILE A 81 31.32 -6.29 -28.96
N PHE A 82 30.13 -5.84 -29.35
CA PHE A 82 29.94 -4.98 -30.53
C PHE A 82 30.67 -3.63 -30.37
N CYS A 83 30.58 -2.99 -29.21
CA CYS A 83 31.33 -1.76 -28.91
C CYS A 83 32.85 -1.97 -28.96
N LEU A 84 33.34 -3.10 -28.44
CA LEU A 84 34.76 -3.42 -28.42
C LEU A 84 35.32 -3.66 -29.83
N LEU A 85 34.56 -4.35 -30.69
CA LEU A 85 34.88 -4.52 -32.11
C LEU A 85 34.94 -3.16 -32.83
N LEU A 86 33.96 -2.29 -32.63
CA LEU A 86 33.95 -0.94 -33.22
C LEU A 86 35.17 -0.09 -32.81
N SER A 87 35.63 -0.23 -31.55
CA SER A 87 36.83 0.46 -31.06
C SER A 87 38.14 -0.10 -31.62
N LEU A 88 38.16 -1.35 -32.08
CA LEU A 88 39.32 -1.97 -32.75
C LEU A 88 39.38 -1.65 -34.25
N LEU A 89 38.22 -1.47 -34.89
CA LEU A 89 38.11 -1.12 -36.31
C LEU A 89 38.29 0.39 -36.58
N THR A 90 38.14 1.24 -35.56
CA THR A 90 38.53 2.64 -35.68
C THR A 90 40.01 2.76 -35.30
N PRO A 91 40.89 3.26 -36.19
CA PRO A 91 42.23 3.61 -35.76
C PRO A 91 42.06 4.67 -34.67
N VAL A 92 42.46 4.33 -33.45
CA VAL A 92 42.63 5.28 -32.36
C VAL A 92 43.63 6.33 -32.84
N SER A 93 43.10 7.36 -33.50
CA SER A 93 43.82 8.59 -33.73
C SER A 93 44.03 9.18 -32.35
N SER A 94 45.13 8.74 -31.74
CA SER A 94 45.73 9.32 -30.56
C SER A 94 46.06 10.76 -30.89
N SER A 95 45.06 11.63 -30.84
CA SER A 95 45.24 13.06 -30.76
C SER A 95 45.45 13.38 -29.28
N SER A 96 46.65 13.06 -28.82
CA SER A 96 47.24 13.63 -27.62
C SER A 96 47.40 15.13 -27.82
N SER A 97 46.34 15.92 -27.58
CA SER A 97 46.42 17.29 -27.03
C SER A 97 45.05 17.97 -27.04
N CYS A 98 44.50 18.23 -25.85
CA CYS A 98 44.34 19.63 -25.45
C CYS A 98 44.29 19.74 -23.93
N ARG A 99 45.40 20.18 -23.36
CA ARG A 99 45.44 20.83 -22.06
C ARG A 99 44.45 22.01 -22.07
N ARG A 100 43.87 22.27 -20.89
CA ARG A 100 43.36 23.57 -20.41
C ARG A 100 41.84 23.77 -20.45
N SER A 101 41.15 23.18 -19.46
CA SER A 101 40.02 23.84 -18.82
C SER A 101 40.55 24.59 -17.58
N GLN A 102 40.81 25.87 -17.75
CA GLN A 102 40.89 26.86 -16.67
C GLN A 102 40.31 28.17 -17.23
N ARG A 103 39.02 28.37 -17.00
CA ARG A 103 38.39 29.63 -16.63
C ARG A 103 37.18 29.32 -15.77
#